data_AF-A0A3D0PIB7-F1
#
_entry.id   AF-A0A3D0PIB7-F1
#
_cell.length_a   1.000
_cell.length_b   1.000
_cell.length_c   1.000
_cell.angle_alpha   90.00
_cell.angle_beta   90.00
_cell.angle_gamma   90.00
#
_symmetry.space_group_name_H-M   'P 1'
#
loop_
_entity.id
_entity.type
_entity.pdbx_description
1 polymer ?
#
loop_
_entity_poly.entity_id
_entity_poly.type
_entity_poly.pdbx_seq_one_letter_code
_entity_poly.pdbx_strand_id
1 'polypeptide(L)'
;MYFISQYLKATERRLETQGIHSPLIDAEVLMSVAINRPREFLYAHPEYEMTDEEIVRYDAFISRRCNREPVAYITGKKEFYGLNFFVNDSVLIPRPETEEIVENTLAILKKSSGKCAVIDVGTGSGCIIIAIAKTSLMHHYYAAVDISIDALNIARENANQHGVQNKIAFFHGNLIEPILNAPQKKFDAIIIAANLPYITPAQYKTLEPEIVRYEPGSALLTPTDDSYYYYRELEKQTEIMKKIYSVPIYRLYETDKGIQKIPI
;
A
#
# COMPACT_ATOMS: atom_id res chain seq x y z
N MET A 1 -1.99 0.63 -40.28
CA MET A 1 -2.76 -0.33 -39.48
C MET A 1 -1.88 -0.74 -38.32
N TYR A 2 -2.26 -0.35 -37.13
CA TYR A 2 -1.46 -0.44 -35.91
C TYR A 2 -2.17 -1.36 -34.92
N PHE A 3 -1.88 -2.66 -35.04
CA PHE A 3 -2.52 -3.67 -34.21
C PHE A 3 -1.87 -3.79 -32.83
N ILE A 4 -2.68 -4.14 -31.83
CA ILE A 4 -2.23 -4.45 -30.46
C ILE A 4 -0.98 -5.35 -30.46
N SER A 5 -1.03 -6.45 -31.21
CA SER A 5 0.07 -7.44 -31.26
C SER A 5 1.40 -6.87 -31.75
N GLN A 6 1.36 -5.92 -32.68
CA GLN A 6 2.56 -5.27 -33.20
C GLN A 6 3.13 -4.26 -32.20
N TYR A 7 2.27 -3.47 -31.56
CA TYR A 7 2.65 -2.49 -30.54
C TYR A 7 3.23 -3.15 -29.28
N LEU A 8 2.59 -4.22 -28.79
CA LEU A 8 3.09 -4.95 -27.62
C LEU A 8 4.50 -5.51 -27.88
N LYS A 9 4.72 -6.15 -29.03
CA LYS A 9 6.03 -6.71 -29.39
C LYS A 9 7.12 -5.63 -29.53
N ALA A 10 6.77 -4.47 -30.09
CA ALA A 10 7.71 -3.35 -30.18
C ALA A 10 8.03 -2.76 -28.80
N THR A 11 7.02 -2.66 -27.94
CA THR A 11 7.13 -2.11 -26.59
C THR A 11 7.90 -3.02 -25.66
N GLU A 12 7.64 -4.33 -25.68
CA GLU A 12 8.38 -5.33 -24.91
C GLU A 12 9.88 -5.19 -25.17
N ARG A 13 10.30 -5.19 -26.44
CA ARG A 13 11.70 -4.98 -26.83
C ARG A 13 12.25 -3.64 -26.33
N ARG A 14 11.45 -2.57 -26.44
CA ARG A 14 11.86 -1.24 -25.97
C ARG A 14 12.11 -1.26 -24.46
N LEU A 15 11.21 -1.85 -23.66
CA LEU A 15 11.37 -1.95 -22.22
C LEU A 15 12.52 -2.89 -21.81
N GLU A 16 12.73 -3.99 -22.53
CA GLU A 16 13.92 -4.86 -22.37
C GLU A 16 15.23 -4.08 -22.55
N THR A 17 15.34 -3.26 -23.60
CA THR A 17 16.55 -2.45 -23.84
C THR A 17 16.80 -1.40 -22.76
N GLN A 18 15.76 -1.00 -22.01
CA GLN A 18 15.88 -0.10 -20.85
C GLN A 18 16.22 -0.85 -19.55
N GLY A 19 16.33 -2.18 -19.59
CA GLY A 19 16.61 -3.02 -18.42
C GLY A 19 15.45 -3.08 -17.43
N ILE A 20 14.21 -3.10 -17.94
CA ILE A 20 12.99 -3.38 -17.17
C ILE A 20 12.86 -4.91 -17.01
N HIS A 21 12.56 -5.38 -15.80
CA HIS A 21 12.54 -6.80 -15.47
C HIS A 21 11.30 -7.55 -15.98
N SER A 22 10.15 -6.87 -16.06
CA SER A 22 8.84 -7.43 -16.46
C SER A 22 8.27 -6.77 -17.73
N PRO A 23 9.03 -6.69 -18.84
CA PRO A 23 8.71 -5.85 -19.99
C PRO A 23 7.35 -6.16 -20.63
N LEU A 24 7.02 -7.44 -20.83
CA LEU A 24 5.74 -7.83 -21.43
C LEU A 24 4.55 -7.51 -20.51
N ILE A 25 4.66 -7.85 -19.23
CA ILE A 25 3.59 -7.61 -18.24
C ILE A 25 3.34 -6.10 -18.12
N ASP A 26 4.39 -5.29 -18.01
CA ASP A 26 4.30 -3.84 -17.96
C ASP A 26 3.63 -3.29 -19.24
N ALA A 27 4.04 -3.77 -20.42
CA ALA A 27 3.48 -3.36 -21.70
C ALA A 27 1.97 -3.68 -21.79
N GLU A 28 1.56 -4.87 -21.35
CA GLU A 28 0.16 -5.32 -21.37
C GLU A 28 -0.71 -4.54 -20.38
N VAL A 29 -0.23 -4.32 -19.15
CA VAL A 29 -0.97 -3.54 -18.14
C VAL A 29 -1.18 -2.11 -18.63
N LEU A 30 -0.12 -1.47 -19.14
CA LEU A 30 -0.21 -0.10 -19.66
C LEU A 30 -1.10 -0.01 -20.89
N MET A 31 -1.10 -1.03 -21.77
CA MET A 31 -1.98 -1.06 -22.94
C MET A 31 -3.44 -1.24 -22.54
N SER A 32 -3.71 -2.17 -21.61
CA SER A 32 -5.04 -2.41 -21.04
C SER A 32 -5.65 -1.12 -20.49
N VAL A 33 -4.88 -0.32 -19.76
CA VAL A 33 -5.31 1.00 -19.28
C VAL A 33 -5.45 2.01 -20.42
N ALA A 34 -4.52 2.01 -21.39
CA ALA A 34 -4.54 2.96 -22.50
C ALA A 34 -5.80 2.83 -23.37
N ILE A 35 -6.23 1.59 -23.67
CA ILE A 35 -7.42 1.30 -24.49
C ILE A 35 -8.70 1.08 -23.67
N ASN A 36 -8.61 1.17 -22.34
CA ASN A 36 -9.71 0.92 -21.41
C ASN A 36 -10.38 -0.46 -21.62
N ARG A 37 -9.56 -1.50 -21.74
CA ARG A 37 -10.00 -2.90 -21.87
C ARG A 37 -9.26 -3.79 -20.88
N PRO A 38 -9.89 -4.88 -20.40
CA PRO A 38 -9.21 -5.83 -19.53
C PRO A 38 -8.05 -6.53 -20.29
N ARG A 39 -7.05 -7.05 -19.59
CA ARG A 39 -5.86 -7.65 -20.24
C ARG A 39 -6.23 -8.84 -21.13
N GLU A 40 -7.27 -9.58 -20.76
CA GLU A 40 -7.87 -10.67 -21.51
C GLU A 40 -8.28 -10.26 -22.93
N PHE A 41 -8.71 -9.01 -23.11
CA PHE A 41 -9.05 -8.46 -24.43
C PHE A 41 -7.84 -8.41 -25.36
N LEU A 42 -6.64 -8.12 -24.84
CA LEU A 42 -5.42 -8.04 -25.64
C LEU A 42 -5.07 -9.39 -26.29
N TYR A 43 -5.35 -10.49 -25.58
CA TYR A 43 -5.16 -11.85 -26.09
C TYR A 43 -6.28 -12.31 -27.01
N ALA A 44 -7.52 -11.91 -26.73
CA ALA A 44 -8.69 -12.29 -27.52
C ALA A 44 -8.78 -11.54 -28.87
N HIS A 45 -8.24 -10.33 -28.93
CA HIS A 45 -8.32 -9.43 -30.10
C HIS A 45 -6.94 -8.83 -30.47
N PRO A 46 -5.93 -9.65 -30.78
CA PRO A 46 -4.60 -9.17 -31.17
C PRO A 46 -4.60 -8.31 -32.45
N GLU A 47 -5.65 -8.41 -33.26
CA GLU A 47 -5.95 -7.64 -34.47
C GLU A 47 -6.75 -6.36 -34.24
N TYR A 48 -7.07 -6.01 -32.99
CA TYR A 48 -7.71 -4.72 -32.70
C TYR A 48 -6.79 -3.57 -33.17
N GLU A 49 -7.33 -2.73 -34.04
CA GLU A 49 -6.66 -1.52 -34.51
C GLU A 49 -6.90 -0.39 -33.51
N MET A 50 -5.81 0.10 -32.92
CA MET A 50 -5.88 1.19 -31.95
C MET A 50 -6.19 2.51 -32.64
N THR A 51 -6.98 3.34 -31.96
CA THR A 51 -7.22 4.74 -32.34
C THR A 51 -5.97 5.60 -32.09
N ASP A 52 -5.89 6.76 -32.73
CA ASP A 52 -4.78 7.69 -32.53
C ASP A 52 -4.70 8.16 -31.07
N GLU A 53 -5.84 8.38 -30.40
CA GLU A 53 -5.87 8.76 -28.99
C GLU A 53 -5.35 7.65 -28.07
N GLU A 54 -5.67 6.39 -28.37
CA GLU A 54 -5.17 5.22 -27.63
C GLU A 54 -3.66 5.06 -27.81
N ILE A 55 -3.15 5.25 -29.03
CA ILE A 55 -1.72 5.22 -29.33
C ILE A 55 -0.99 6.32 -28.57
N VAL A 56 -1.47 7.57 -28.65
CA VAL A 56 -0.86 8.72 -27.93
C VAL A 56 -0.81 8.48 -26.43
N ARG A 57 -1.89 7.94 -25.85
CA ARG A 57 -1.95 7.62 -24.42
C ARG A 57 -0.97 6.50 -24.06
N TYR A 58 -0.92 5.45 -24.86
CA TYR A 58 -0.02 4.32 -24.63
C TYR A 58 1.46 4.76 -24.73
N ASP A 59 1.82 5.52 -25.75
CA ASP A 59 3.19 6.03 -25.94
C ASP A 59 3.62 6.94 -24.79
N ALA A 60 2.70 7.74 -24.24
CA ALA A 60 2.96 8.54 -23.03
C ALA A 60 3.26 7.64 -21.82
N PHE A 61 2.50 6.56 -21.61
CA PHE A 61 2.76 5.58 -20.55
C PHE A 61 4.10 4.86 -20.74
N ILE A 62 4.42 4.42 -21.95
CA ILE A 62 5.69 3.75 -22.23
C ILE A 62 6.86 4.70 -22.05
N SER A 63 6.71 5.99 -22.40
CA SER A 63 7.75 6.98 -22.16
C SER A 63 8.02 7.20 -20.66
N ARG A 64 6.98 7.24 -19.83
CA ARG A 64 7.12 7.25 -18.37
C ARG A 64 7.80 5.97 -17.85
N ARG A 65 7.38 4.80 -18.36
CA ARG A 65 7.96 3.52 -17.95
C ARG A 65 9.42 3.35 -18.35
N CYS A 66 9.83 3.84 -19.52
CA CYS A 66 11.23 3.90 -19.92
C CYS A 66 12.10 4.75 -18.97
N ASN A 67 11.51 5.75 -18.31
CA ASN A 67 12.18 6.52 -17.25
C ASN A 67 12.20 5.80 -15.89
N ARG A 68 11.71 4.56 -15.85
CA ARG A 68 11.60 3.68 -14.67
C ARG A 68 10.54 4.11 -13.67
N GLU A 69 9.56 4.91 -14.09
CA GLU A 69 8.39 5.19 -13.23
C GLU A 69 7.58 3.91 -12.99
N PRO A 70 7.26 3.54 -11.74
CA PRO A 70 6.50 2.33 -11.45
C PRO A 70 5.16 2.28 -12.19
N VAL A 71 4.79 1.10 -12.72
CA VAL A 71 3.51 0.90 -13.42
C VAL A 71 2.32 1.37 -12.59
N ALA A 72 2.32 1.12 -11.28
CA ALA A 72 1.24 1.53 -10.38
C ALA A 72 1.04 3.05 -10.31
N TYR A 73 2.11 3.85 -10.42
CA TYR A 73 2.00 5.32 -10.48
C TYR A 73 1.63 5.81 -11.88
N ILE A 74 2.03 5.09 -12.93
CA ILE A 74 1.61 5.40 -14.29
C ILE A 74 0.09 5.19 -14.44
N THR A 75 -0.42 4.08 -13.90
CA THR A 75 -1.86 3.73 -13.93
C THR A 75 -2.66 4.40 -12.82
N GLY A 76 -1.99 4.94 -11.80
CA GLY A 76 -2.57 5.54 -10.61
C GLY A 76 -3.25 4.53 -9.67
N LYS A 77 -3.01 3.22 -9.85
CA LYS A 77 -3.72 2.15 -9.13
C LYS A 77 -2.83 0.97 -8.79
N LYS A 78 -3.10 0.35 -7.64
CA LYS A 78 -2.51 -0.92 -7.20
C LYS A 78 -3.59 -1.82 -6.60
N GLU A 79 -3.62 -3.07 -7.02
CA GLU A 79 -4.43 -4.10 -6.37
C GLU A 79 -3.72 -4.60 -5.11
N PHE A 80 -4.51 -4.77 -4.04
CA PHE A 80 -4.09 -5.30 -2.74
C PHE A 80 -5.29 -5.98 -2.08
N TYR A 81 -5.14 -7.23 -1.67
CA TYR A 81 -6.17 -8.03 -1.02
C TYR A 81 -7.50 -8.07 -1.80
N GLY A 82 -7.43 -8.16 -3.13
CA GLY A 82 -8.59 -8.17 -4.03
C GLY A 82 -9.30 -6.82 -4.20
N LEU A 83 -8.73 -5.73 -3.66
CA LEU A 83 -9.25 -4.37 -3.76
C LEU A 83 -8.30 -3.50 -4.56
N ASN A 84 -8.84 -2.60 -5.40
CA ASN A 84 -8.05 -1.62 -6.13
C ASN A 84 -7.91 -0.32 -5.33
N PHE A 85 -6.69 0.12 -5.09
CA PHE A 85 -6.36 1.36 -4.39
C PHE A 85 -5.74 2.37 -5.34
N PHE A 86 -6.18 3.62 -5.26
CA PHE A 86 -5.46 4.75 -5.82
C PHE A 86 -4.11 4.93 -5.11
N VAL A 87 -3.08 5.14 -5.91
CA VAL A 87 -1.71 5.38 -5.44
C VAL A 87 -1.04 6.46 -6.29
N ASN A 88 -0.19 7.24 -5.66
CA ASN A 88 0.68 8.25 -6.29
C ASN A 88 2.01 8.32 -5.52
N ASP A 89 2.88 9.25 -5.93
CA ASP A 89 4.20 9.50 -5.31
C ASP A 89 4.15 9.93 -3.82
N SER A 90 2.97 10.13 -3.25
CA SER A 90 2.78 10.50 -1.83
C SER A 90 2.67 9.29 -0.90
N VAL A 91 2.52 8.07 -1.44
CA VAL A 91 2.32 6.83 -0.65
C VAL A 91 3.19 5.69 -1.16
N LEU A 92 3.59 4.77 -0.29
CA LEU A 92 4.22 3.52 -0.71
C LEU A 92 3.24 2.70 -1.57
N ILE A 93 3.74 2.09 -2.66
CA ILE A 93 2.93 1.14 -3.45
C ILE A 93 2.69 -0.11 -2.59
N PRO A 94 1.42 -0.51 -2.31
CA PRO A 94 1.12 -1.72 -1.54
C PRO A 94 1.87 -2.95 -2.04
N ARG A 95 2.45 -3.70 -1.10
CA ARG A 95 3.24 -4.91 -1.37
C ARG A 95 2.41 -6.16 -1.08
N PRO A 96 2.52 -7.24 -1.88
CA PRO A 96 1.79 -8.48 -1.64
C PRO A 96 2.09 -9.09 -0.26
N GLU A 97 3.32 -8.98 0.22
CA GLU A 97 3.76 -9.51 1.52
C GLU A 97 2.97 -8.88 2.68
N THR A 98 2.56 -7.62 2.54
CA THR A 98 1.76 -6.88 3.53
C THR A 98 0.35 -7.45 3.70
N GLU A 99 -0.16 -8.26 2.77
CA GLU A 99 -1.47 -8.91 2.90
C GLU A 99 -1.55 -9.84 4.10
N GLU A 100 -0.43 -10.45 4.51
CA GLU A 100 -0.43 -11.33 5.68
C GLU A 100 -0.71 -10.54 6.98
N ILE A 101 -0.45 -9.22 7.06
CA ILE A 101 -0.93 -8.39 8.20
C ILE A 101 -2.47 -8.38 8.26
N VAL A 102 -3.14 -8.26 7.11
CA VAL A 102 -4.61 -8.27 7.02
C VAL A 102 -5.16 -9.61 7.48
N GLU A 103 -4.60 -10.71 6.95
CA GLU A 103 -5.01 -12.08 7.31
C GLU A 103 -4.89 -12.34 8.82
N ASN A 104 -3.75 -11.96 9.39
CA ASN A 104 -3.49 -12.15 10.82
C ASN A 104 -4.41 -11.30 11.69
N THR A 105 -4.67 -10.05 11.28
CA THR A 105 -5.62 -9.19 11.98
C THR A 105 -7.01 -9.81 11.99
N LEU A 106 -7.50 -10.26 10.84
CA LEU A 106 -8.81 -10.92 10.72
C LEU A 106 -8.89 -12.21 11.55
N ALA A 107 -7.81 -13.00 11.60
CA ALA A 107 -7.74 -14.20 12.42
C ALA A 107 -7.83 -13.91 13.93
N ILE A 108 -7.23 -12.82 14.40
CA ILE A 108 -7.35 -12.36 15.80
C ILE A 108 -8.79 -11.89 16.05
N LEU A 109 -9.33 -11.02 15.19
CA LEU A 109 -10.69 -10.50 15.33
C LEU A 109 -11.74 -11.61 15.39
N LYS A 110 -11.59 -12.68 14.60
CA LYS A 110 -12.50 -13.83 14.61
C LYS A 110 -12.48 -14.61 15.92
N LYS A 111 -11.37 -14.59 16.66
CA LYS A 111 -11.22 -15.25 17.97
C LYS A 111 -11.67 -14.36 19.12
N SER A 112 -11.76 -13.05 18.91
CA SER A 112 -12.21 -12.10 19.92
C SER A 112 -13.72 -12.23 20.16
N SER A 113 -14.13 -12.21 21.43
CA SER A 113 -15.53 -12.34 21.84
C SER A 113 -16.34 -11.03 21.72
N GLY A 114 -15.71 -9.92 21.32
CA GLY A 114 -16.33 -8.61 21.34
C GLY A 114 -15.66 -7.57 20.43
N LYS A 115 -15.83 -6.29 20.77
CA LYS A 115 -15.42 -5.16 19.94
C LYS A 115 -13.95 -4.82 20.20
N CYS A 116 -13.10 -5.16 19.24
CA CYS A 116 -11.70 -4.72 19.22
C CYS A 116 -11.49 -3.32 18.66
N ALA A 117 -10.31 -2.76 18.93
CA ALA A 117 -9.72 -1.65 18.18
C ALA A 117 -8.65 -2.19 17.22
N VAL A 118 -8.65 -1.72 15.99
CA VAL A 118 -7.61 -1.99 14.98
C VAL A 118 -6.98 -0.66 14.60
N ILE A 119 -5.68 -0.55 14.79
CA ILE A 119 -4.89 0.65 14.55
C ILE A 119 -3.87 0.32 13.47
N ASP A 120 -3.94 1.03 12.35
CA ASP A 120 -2.97 0.96 11.25
C ASP A 120 -2.02 2.16 11.34
N VAL A 121 -0.73 1.89 11.56
CA VAL A 121 0.30 2.89 11.85
C VAL A 121 1.20 3.06 10.64
N GLY A 122 1.27 4.29 10.11
CA GLY A 122 1.89 4.55 8.79
C GLY A 122 0.97 4.07 7.67
N THR A 123 -0.31 4.45 7.73
CA THR A 123 -1.36 3.85 6.88
C THR A 123 -1.13 4.03 5.38
N GLY A 124 -0.37 5.05 4.96
CA GLY A 124 -0.04 5.27 3.56
C GLY A 124 -1.29 5.42 2.69
N SER A 125 -1.48 4.50 1.75
CA SER A 125 -2.67 4.44 0.88
C SER A 125 -3.96 3.98 1.60
N GLY A 126 -3.87 3.57 2.87
CA GLY A 126 -4.97 2.99 3.63
C GLY A 126 -5.22 1.51 3.38
N CYS A 127 -4.36 0.85 2.60
CA CYS A 127 -4.62 -0.50 2.08
C CYS A 127 -4.89 -1.55 3.16
N ILE A 128 -4.13 -1.54 4.26
CA ILE A 128 -4.29 -2.47 5.39
C ILE A 128 -5.63 -2.23 6.08
N ILE A 129 -5.87 -1.03 6.61
CA ILE A 129 -7.06 -0.74 7.42
C ILE A 129 -8.36 -0.85 6.61
N ILE A 130 -8.35 -0.47 5.33
CA ILE A 130 -9.51 -0.55 4.45
C ILE A 130 -9.82 -2.02 4.13
N ALA A 131 -8.83 -2.85 3.80
CA ALA A 131 -9.03 -4.26 3.55
C ALA A 131 -9.63 -4.98 4.77
N ILE A 132 -9.14 -4.66 5.97
CA ILE A 132 -9.69 -5.20 7.23
C ILE A 132 -11.13 -4.73 7.44
N ALA A 133 -11.42 -3.44 7.28
CA ALA A 133 -12.76 -2.86 7.48
C ALA A 133 -13.80 -3.33 6.45
N LYS A 134 -13.34 -3.74 5.26
CA LYS A 134 -14.18 -4.36 4.21
C LYS A 134 -14.48 -5.82 4.46
N THR A 135 -13.52 -6.55 5.02
CA THR A 135 -13.59 -8.02 5.13
C THR A 135 -14.19 -8.47 6.47
N SER A 136 -14.02 -7.69 7.54
CA SER A 136 -14.53 -8.07 8.85
C SER A 136 -16.07 -8.13 8.88
N LEU A 137 -16.62 -9.21 9.46
CA LEU A 137 -18.06 -9.43 9.59
C LEU A 137 -18.71 -8.58 10.69
N MET A 138 -17.92 -8.19 11.70
CA MET A 138 -18.37 -7.36 12.81
C MET A 138 -17.75 -5.97 12.73
N HIS A 139 -18.47 -4.95 13.16
CA HIS A 139 -17.94 -3.58 13.16
C HIS A 139 -17.04 -3.34 14.38
N HIS A 140 -15.74 -3.24 14.13
CA HIS A 140 -14.72 -2.85 15.11
C HIS A 140 -14.46 -1.34 15.07
N TYR A 141 -13.66 -0.85 16.02
CA TYR A 141 -13.12 0.50 15.91
C TYR A 141 -11.87 0.47 15.03
N TYR A 142 -11.90 1.20 13.91
CA TYR A 142 -10.78 1.29 12.98
C TYR A 142 -10.15 2.67 13.07
N ALA A 143 -8.84 2.72 13.27
CA ALA A 143 -8.05 3.94 13.26
C ALA A 143 -6.88 3.80 12.30
N ALA A 144 -6.62 4.84 11.53
CA ALA A 144 -5.48 4.94 10.63
C ALA A 144 -4.67 6.17 11.02
N VAL A 145 -3.35 6.02 11.18
CA VAL A 145 -2.47 7.13 11.52
C VAL A 145 -1.37 7.24 10.48
N ASP A 146 -1.08 8.47 10.06
CA ASP A 146 0.10 8.78 9.26
C ASP A 146 0.69 10.13 9.67
N ILE A 147 1.99 10.27 9.45
CA ILE A 147 2.70 11.54 9.60
C ILE A 147 2.52 12.44 8.37
N SER A 148 2.19 11.85 7.22
CA SER A 148 1.95 12.58 5.97
C SER A 148 0.47 12.91 5.79
N ILE A 149 0.16 14.21 5.68
CA ILE A 149 -1.19 14.68 5.33
C ILE A 149 -1.58 14.21 3.94
N ASP A 150 -0.64 14.20 2.99
CA ASP A 150 -0.89 13.76 1.62
C ASP A 150 -1.22 12.26 1.57
N ALA A 151 -0.52 11.44 2.34
CA ALA A 151 -0.86 10.02 2.49
C ALA A 151 -2.26 9.84 3.07
N LEU A 152 -2.62 10.58 4.13
CA LEU A 152 -3.97 10.54 4.70
C LEU A 152 -5.06 10.98 3.71
N ASN A 153 -4.75 11.89 2.79
CA ASN A 153 -5.70 12.29 1.74
C ASN A 153 -5.95 11.12 0.78
N ILE A 154 -4.90 10.42 0.34
CA ILE A 154 -5.01 9.21 -0.48
C ILE A 154 -5.77 8.11 0.29
N ALA A 155 -5.47 7.88 1.56
CA ALA A 155 -6.17 6.90 2.40
C ALA A 155 -7.67 7.21 2.52
N ARG A 156 -8.04 8.48 2.67
CA ARG A 156 -9.45 8.92 2.71
C ARG A 156 -10.15 8.73 1.37
N GLU A 157 -9.48 9.04 0.26
CA GLU A 157 -10.02 8.82 -1.08
C GLU A 157 -10.29 7.34 -1.34
N ASN A 158 -9.33 6.47 -1.00
CA ASN A 158 -9.49 5.03 -1.07
C ASN A 158 -10.61 4.53 -0.14
N ALA A 159 -10.69 5.04 1.08
CA ALA A 159 -11.76 4.66 2.01
C ALA A 159 -13.14 5.05 1.48
N ASN A 160 -13.24 6.20 0.80
CA ASN A 160 -14.46 6.63 0.13
C ASN A 160 -14.80 5.73 -1.06
N GLN A 161 -13.82 5.43 -1.93
CA GLN A 161 -13.97 4.51 -3.06
C GLN A 161 -14.54 3.15 -2.63
N HIS A 162 -14.07 2.63 -1.48
CA HIS A 162 -14.49 1.32 -0.97
C HIS A 162 -15.72 1.37 -0.03
N GLY A 163 -16.27 2.56 0.24
CA GLY A 163 -17.46 2.76 1.07
C GLY A 163 -17.25 2.51 2.56
N VAL A 164 -16.05 2.77 3.07
CA VAL A 164 -15.67 2.58 4.48
C VAL A 164 -15.14 3.85 5.15
N GLN A 165 -15.23 5.01 4.49
CA GLN A 165 -14.79 6.31 5.01
C GLN A 165 -15.42 6.64 6.37
N ASN A 166 -16.69 6.31 6.58
CA ASN A 166 -17.38 6.57 7.84
C ASN A 166 -17.09 5.53 8.93
N LYS A 167 -16.33 4.47 8.61
CA LYS A 167 -15.95 3.42 9.56
C LYS A 167 -14.55 3.65 10.16
N ILE A 168 -13.73 4.46 9.51
CA ILE A 168 -12.30 4.63 9.83
C ILE A 168 -12.06 6.04 10.35
N ALA A 169 -11.45 6.14 11.53
CA ALA A 169 -10.98 7.40 12.08
C ALA A 169 -9.53 7.66 11.60
N PHE A 170 -9.31 8.79 10.93
CA PHE A 170 -7.99 9.17 10.41
C PHE A 170 -7.33 10.20 11.31
N PHE A 171 -6.12 9.90 11.78
CA PHE A 171 -5.33 10.76 12.65
C PHE A 171 -4.04 11.19 11.95
N HIS A 172 -3.69 12.46 12.09
CA HIS A 172 -2.41 12.99 11.66
C HIS A 172 -1.48 13.08 12.86
N GLY A 173 -0.29 12.50 12.77
CA GLY A 173 0.74 12.62 13.80
C GLY A 173 1.74 11.47 13.80
N ASN A 174 2.60 11.47 14.81
CA ASN A 174 3.64 10.47 14.95
C ASN A 174 3.08 9.17 15.55
N LEU A 175 3.21 8.09 14.79
CA LEU A 175 2.89 6.72 15.24
C LEU A 175 1.52 6.62 15.93
N ILE A 176 1.45 6.26 17.22
CA ILE A 176 0.16 6.14 17.95
C ILE A 176 -0.07 7.29 18.94
N GLU A 177 0.78 8.32 18.97
CA GLU A 177 0.60 9.49 19.85
C GLU A 177 -0.77 10.14 19.73
N PRO A 178 -1.35 10.36 18.53
CA PRO A 178 -2.68 10.96 18.42
C PRO A 178 -3.78 10.12 19.09
N ILE A 179 -3.60 8.80 19.16
CA ILE A 179 -4.57 7.87 19.76
C ILE A 179 -4.40 7.85 21.28
N LEU A 180 -3.17 7.92 21.80
CA LEU A 180 -2.90 8.00 23.23
C LEU A 180 -3.56 9.24 23.87
N ASN A 181 -3.67 10.33 23.10
CA ASN A 181 -4.26 11.59 23.53
C ASN A 181 -5.78 11.67 23.28
N ALA A 182 -6.38 10.67 22.62
CA ALA A 182 -7.80 10.66 22.32
C ALA A 182 -8.65 10.21 23.52
N PRO A 183 -9.95 10.57 23.58
CA PRO A 183 -10.85 10.06 24.61
C PRO A 183 -10.87 8.53 24.63
N GLN A 184 -10.65 7.96 25.82
CA GLN A 184 -10.57 6.53 26.01
C GLN A 184 -11.90 5.85 25.71
N LYS A 185 -11.84 4.72 25.00
CA LYS A 185 -12.99 3.87 24.68
C LYS A 185 -12.75 2.47 25.23
N LYS A 186 -13.81 1.73 25.57
CA LYS A 186 -13.67 0.34 26.01
C LYS A 186 -13.58 -0.58 24.80
N PHE A 187 -12.59 -1.46 24.81
CA PHE A 187 -12.36 -2.49 23.80
C PHE A 187 -12.07 -3.82 24.49
N ASP A 188 -12.33 -4.93 23.81
CA ASP A 188 -11.97 -6.26 24.31
C ASP A 188 -10.52 -6.64 23.99
N ALA A 189 -9.96 -6.06 22.93
CA ALA A 189 -8.56 -6.17 22.54
C ALA A 189 -8.17 -4.99 21.63
N ILE A 190 -6.87 -4.72 21.55
CA ILE A 190 -6.28 -3.74 20.63
C ILE A 190 -5.32 -4.48 19.70
N ILE A 191 -5.42 -4.22 18.40
CA ILE A 191 -4.53 -4.76 17.38
C ILE A 191 -3.84 -3.58 16.70
N ILE A 192 -2.51 -3.57 16.73
CA ILE A 192 -1.67 -2.56 16.09
C ILE A 192 -0.99 -3.23 14.90
N ALA A 193 -1.39 -2.82 13.69
CA ALA A 193 -0.80 -3.20 12.42
C ALA A 193 0.14 -2.08 11.97
N ALA A 194 1.34 -2.43 11.51
CA ALA A 194 2.31 -1.44 11.07
C ALA A 194 3.25 -2.00 9.99
N ASN A 195 3.31 -1.32 8.85
CA ASN A 195 4.37 -1.47 7.85
C ASN A 195 5.11 -0.12 7.79
N LEU A 196 6.02 0.07 8.74
CA LEU A 196 6.78 1.32 8.90
C LEU A 196 8.07 1.27 8.07
N PRO A 197 8.66 2.42 7.76
CA PRO A 197 9.95 2.46 7.07
C PRO A 197 11.01 1.67 7.84
N TYR A 198 11.68 0.73 7.17
CA TYR A 198 12.74 -0.10 7.76
C TYR A 198 14.02 -0.15 6.91
N ILE A 199 14.07 0.60 5.80
CA ILE A 199 15.25 0.63 4.93
C ILE A 199 16.25 1.64 5.48
N THR A 200 17.47 1.19 5.73
CA THR A 200 18.53 2.07 6.21
C THR A 200 19.09 2.98 5.11
N PRO A 201 19.68 4.14 5.46
CA PRO A 201 20.43 4.95 4.50
C PRO A 201 21.51 4.18 3.74
N ALA A 202 22.14 3.17 4.36
CA ALA A 202 23.07 2.27 3.67
C ALA A 202 22.37 1.36 2.63
N GLN A 203 21.26 0.71 2.98
CA GLN A 203 20.50 -0.16 2.08
C GLN A 203 19.83 0.61 0.93
N TYR A 204 19.38 1.84 1.19
CA TYR A 204 18.70 2.67 0.20
C TYR A 204 19.57 2.94 -1.04
N LYS A 205 20.89 3.03 -0.86
CA LYS A 205 21.86 3.24 -1.96
C LYS A 205 21.92 2.07 -2.95
N THR A 206 21.44 0.89 -2.55
CA THR A 206 21.49 -0.33 -3.36
C THR A 206 20.14 -0.74 -3.93
N LEU A 207 19.06 -0.01 -3.63
CA LEU A 207 17.72 -0.31 -4.14
C LEU A 207 17.60 -0.03 -5.65
N GLU A 208 16.59 -0.63 -6.28
CA GLU A 208 16.32 -0.37 -7.68
C GLU A 208 16.03 1.13 -7.93
N PRO A 209 16.43 1.66 -9.11
CA PRO A 209 16.19 3.07 -9.44
C PRO A 209 14.73 3.48 -9.38
N GLU A 210 13.81 2.54 -9.62
CA GLU A 210 12.36 2.79 -9.64
C GLU A 210 11.85 3.15 -8.25
N ILE A 211 12.37 2.46 -7.22
CA ILE A 211 12.02 2.71 -5.83
C ILE A 211 12.65 4.04 -5.39
N VAL A 212 13.97 4.18 -5.61
CA VAL A 212 14.74 5.35 -5.13
C VAL A 212 14.27 6.67 -5.75
N ARG A 213 13.83 6.64 -7.01
CA ARG A 213 13.46 7.86 -7.75
C ARG A 213 12.01 8.28 -7.56
N TYR A 214 11.09 7.33 -7.31
CA TYR A 214 9.66 7.59 -7.39
C TYR A 214 8.91 7.33 -6.10
N GLU A 215 9.33 6.38 -5.27
CA GLU A 215 8.62 6.12 -4.01
C GLU A 215 9.06 7.11 -2.92
N PRO A 216 8.14 7.57 -2.07
CA PRO A 216 8.46 8.59 -1.09
C PRO A 216 9.49 8.08 -0.10
N GLY A 217 10.64 8.75 -0.03
CA GLY A 217 11.72 8.38 0.89
C GLY A 217 11.26 8.33 2.36
N SER A 218 10.28 9.14 2.74
CA SER A 218 9.65 9.12 4.08
C SER A 218 8.92 7.81 4.40
N ALA A 219 8.47 7.05 3.40
CA ALA A 219 7.84 5.74 3.57
C ALA A 219 8.84 4.57 3.50
N LEU A 220 10.10 4.84 3.16
CA LEU A 220 11.13 3.81 2.99
C LEU A 220 12.23 3.90 4.05
N LEU A 221 12.72 5.12 4.31
CA LEU A 221 13.96 5.38 5.03
C LEU A 221 13.77 5.51 6.54
N THR A 222 14.65 4.85 7.28
CA THR A 222 14.93 5.17 8.68
C THR A 222 15.89 6.37 8.78
N PRO A 223 15.85 7.14 9.88
CA PRO A 223 16.72 8.30 10.06
C PRO A 223 18.19 7.91 10.37
N THR A 224 18.43 6.65 10.72
CA THR A 224 19.74 6.09 11.07
C THR A 224 19.92 4.73 10.40
N ASP A 225 21.13 4.13 10.46
CA ASP A 225 21.38 2.75 10.00
C ASP A 225 20.81 1.67 10.96
N ASP A 226 19.61 1.93 11.48
CA ASP A 226 18.84 1.05 12.34
C ASP A 226 17.48 0.77 11.68
N SER A 227 17.32 -0.41 11.09
CA SER A 227 16.07 -0.84 10.43
C SER A 227 14.88 -0.96 11.39
N TYR A 228 15.12 -0.97 12.71
CA TYR A 228 14.09 -1.07 13.75
C TYR A 228 13.81 0.27 14.43
N TYR A 229 14.35 1.39 13.94
CA TYR A 229 14.22 2.70 14.58
C TYR A 229 12.76 3.06 14.92
N TYR A 230 11.87 3.07 13.91
CA TYR A 230 10.47 3.44 14.13
C TYR A 230 9.70 2.38 14.92
N TYR A 231 10.05 1.11 14.77
CA TYR A 231 9.46 0.04 15.58
C TYR A 231 9.78 0.25 17.05
N ARG A 232 11.03 0.55 17.43
CA ARG A 232 11.40 0.86 18.82
C ARG A 232 10.64 2.06 19.37
N GLU A 233 10.42 3.09 18.55
CA GLU A 233 9.64 4.25 18.97
C GLU A 233 8.16 3.88 19.20
N LEU A 234 7.59 3.07 18.30
CA LEU A 234 6.23 2.55 18.45
C LEU A 234 6.11 1.67 19.70
N GLU A 235 7.14 0.89 20.04
CA GLU A 235 7.16 0.09 21.27
C GLU A 235 7.08 0.96 22.52
N LYS A 236 7.84 2.07 22.61
CA LYS A 236 7.76 3.00 23.74
C LYS A 236 6.35 3.56 23.91
N GLN A 237 5.70 3.96 22.81
CA GLN A 237 4.33 4.46 22.84
C GLN A 237 3.33 3.35 23.21
N THR A 238 3.57 2.12 22.78
CA THR A 238 2.71 0.98 23.11
C THR A 238 2.81 0.60 24.59
N GLU A 239 3.98 0.77 25.23
CA GLU A 239 4.11 0.62 26.68
C GLU A 239 3.31 1.66 27.47
N ILE A 240 3.11 2.86 26.91
CA ILE A 240 2.17 3.83 27.49
C ILE A 240 0.73 3.35 27.31
N MET A 241 0.39 2.82 26.12
CA MET A 241 -0.94 2.28 25.83
C MET A 241 -1.34 1.15 26.81
N LYS A 242 -0.42 0.24 27.16
CA LYS A 242 -0.66 -0.81 28.17
C LYS A 242 -1.06 -0.30 29.54
N LYS A 243 -0.52 0.85 29.95
CA LYS A 243 -0.86 1.49 31.24
C LYS A 243 -2.27 2.09 31.21
N ILE A 244 -2.77 2.42 30.02
CA ILE A 244 -4.11 2.99 29.80
C ILE A 244 -5.15 1.87 29.65
N TYR A 245 -4.82 0.79 28.94
CA TYR A 245 -5.74 -0.27 28.57
C TYR A 245 -5.35 -1.60 29.22
N SER A 246 -6.17 -2.09 30.15
CA SER A 246 -6.00 -3.41 30.79
C SER A 246 -6.60 -4.55 29.95
N VAL A 247 -6.31 -4.58 28.65
CA VAL A 247 -6.80 -5.60 27.70
C VAL A 247 -5.67 -6.12 26.82
N PRO A 248 -5.80 -7.30 26.19
CA PRO A 248 -4.77 -7.82 25.30
C PRO A 248 -4.44 -6.83 24.17
N ILE A 249 -3.14 -6.61 23.95
CA ILE A 249 -2.64 -5.82 22.82
C ILE A 249 -1.83 -6.73 21.90
N TYR A 250 -2.15 -6.72 20.61
CA TYR A 250 -1.47 -7.50 19.59
C TYR A 250 -0.70 -6.56 18.67
N ARG A 251 0.57 -6.87 18.41
CA ARG A 251 1.41 -6.12 17.47
C ARG A 251 1.70 -6.99 16.25
N LEU A 252 1.37 -6.47 15.07
CA LEU A 252 1.58 -7.10 13.77
C LEU A 252 2.46 -6.18 12.93
N TYR A 253 3.76 -6.44 12.91
CA TYR A 253 4.76 -5.56 12.31
C TYR A 253 5.42 -6.24 11.11
N GLU A 254 5.47 -5.57 9.96
CA GLU A 254 6.25 -6.03 8.81
C GLU A 254 7.67 -5.46 8.87
N THR A 255 8.66 -6.30 9.14
CA THR A 255 10.06 -5.87 9.23
C THR A 255 10.89 -6.45 8.10
N ASP A 256 12.18 -6.09 8.08
CA ASP A 256 13.20 -6.71 7.22
C ASP A 256 13.31 -8.25 7.37
N LYS A 257 12.72 -8.83 8.42
CA LYS A 257 12.66 -10.27 8.69
C LYS A 257 11.27 -10.88 8.43
N GLY A 258 10.40 -10.16 7.73
CA GLY A 258 9.00 -10.54 7.52
C GLY A 258 8.11 -10.19 8.71
N ILE A 259 6.89 -10.72 8.72
CA ILE A 259 5.86 -10.30 9.68
C ILE A 259 6.09 -10.90 11.08
N GLN A 260 6.21 -10.00 12.06
CA GLN A 260 6.37 -10.31 13.47
C GLN A 260 5.03 -10.19 14.19
N LYS A 261 4.61 -11.25 14.87
CA LYS A 261 3.39 -11.30 15.69
C LYS A 261 3.79 -11.30 17.15
N ILE A 262 3.60 -10.18 17.84
CA ILE A 262 4.08 -10.01 19.21
C ILE A 262 2.90 -9.70 20.14
N PRO A 263 2.35 -10.70 20.84
CA PRO A 263 1.39 -10.45 21.90
C PRO A 263 2.10 -9.78 23.07
N ILE A 264 1.41 -8.84 23.72
CA ILE A 264 1.96 -8.05 24.82
C ILE A 264 0.93 -7.71 25.90
#